data_AF-A0A2M6ZPH9-F1
#
_entry.id   AF-A0A2M6ZPH9-F1
#
_cell.length_a   1.000
_cell.length_b   1.000
_cell.length_c   1.000
_cell.angle_alpha   90.00
_cell.angle_beta   90.00
_cell.angle_gamma   90.00
#
_symmetry.space_group_name_H-M   'P 1'
#
loop_
_entity.id
_entity.type
_entity.pdbx_description
1 polymer ?
#
loop_
_entity_poly.entity_id
_entity_poly.type
_entity_poly.pdbx_seq_one_letter_code
_entity_poly.pdbx_strand_id
1 'polypeptide(L)'
;MSAPAAPDFIRYLAAKQGLDDRSLNRYVWDHLVRAVRDRPDSSPLRVLEVGCGIGVMVERLLDRGLLTRAAYTGIDVEAEFIRAAAERLRGYAAARHASLAGG
;
A
#
# COMPACT_ATOMS: atom_id res chain seq x y z
N MET A 1 25.82 7.68 14.14
CA MET A 1 24.50 7.36 14.72
C MET A 1 24.08 6.01 14.19
N SER A 2 23.78 5.04 15.05
CA SER A 2 23.25 3.74 14.60
C SER A 2 21.82 3.91 14.10
N ALA A 3 21.41 3.10 13.11
CA ALA A 3 20.02 3.07 12.68
C ALA A 3 19.11 2.68 13.87
N PRO A 4 17.90 3.27 13.96
CA PRO A 4 16.93 2.86 14.98
C PRO A 4 16.60 1.37 14.84
N ALA A 5 16.27 0.72 15.95
CA ALA A 5 15.82 -0.66 15.92
C ALA A 5 14.56 -0.76 15.04
N ALA A 6 14.43 -1.86 14.28
CA ALA A 6 13.33 -2.03 13.33
C ALA A 6 11.92 -1.87 13.95
N PRO A 7 11.62 -2.33 15.19
CA PRO A 7 10.33 -2.09 15.82
C PRO A 7 9.99 -0.60 16.01
N ASP A 8 10.97 0.22 16.39
CA ASP A 8 10.77 1.66 16.56
C ASP A 8 10.54 2.34 15.21
N PHE A 9 11.26 1.88 14.17
CA PHE A 9 11.08 2.41 12.83
C PHE A 9 9.72 2.00 12.22
N ILE A 10 9.25 0.78 12.44
CA ILE A 10 7.90 0.34 12.04
C ILE A 10 6.83 1.22 12.70
N ARG A 11 6.97 1.50 14.00
CA ARG A 11 6.06 2.40 14.72
C ARG A 11 6.09 3.81 14.13
N TYR A 12 7.27 4.32 13.82
CA TYR A 12 7.42 5.60 13.14
C TYR A 12 6.75 5.62 11.76
N LEU A 13 6.95 4.60 10.93
CA LEU A 13 6.32 4.48 9.61
C LEU A 13 4.79 4.44 9.72
N ALA A 14 4.26 3.73 10.71
CA ALA A 14 2.82 3.71 10.97
C ALA A 14 2.31 5.07 11.44
N ALA A 15 3.03 5.73 12.37
CA ALA A 15 2.62 7.01 12.94
C ALA A 15 2.62 8.15 11.89
N LYS A 16 3.53 8.13 10.92
CA LYS A 16 3.60 9.16 9.87
C LYS A 16 2.58 8.99 8.75
N GLN A 17 1.83 7.88 8.71
CA GLN A 17 0.85 7.59 7.65
C GLN A 17 -0.10 8.76 7.39
N GLY A 18 -0.68 9.34 8.45
CA GLY A 18 -1.63 10.43 8.30
C GLY A 18 -1.02 11.72 7.73
N LEU A 19 0.28 11.95 7.96
CA LEU A 19 1.01 13.05 7.32
C LEU A 19 1.25 12.73 5.85
N ASP A 20 1.74 11.53 5.52
CA ASP A 20 1.98 11.09 4.15
C ASP A 20 0.70 11.18 3.29
N ASP A 21 -0.45 10.79 3.85
CA ASP A 21 -1.76 10.85 3.18
C ASP A 21 -2.14 12.27 2.76
N ARG A 22 -1.78 13.27 3.58
CA ARG A 22 -2.01 14.70 3.29
C ARG A 22 -0.92 15.29 2.40
N SER A 23 0.29 14.75 2.44
CA SER A 23 1.42 15.19 1.65
C SER A 23 1.45 14.61 0.23
N LEU A 24 0.56 13.67 -0.09
CA LEU A 24 0.43 13.14 -1.45
C LEU A 24 0.06 14.23 -2.44
N ASN A 25 0.91 14.40 -3.45
CA ASN A 25 0.65 15.35 -4.52
C ASN A 25 -0.55 14.89 -5.35
N ARG A 26 -1.64 15.67 -5.29
CA ARG A 26 -2.90 15.38 -5.99
C ARG A 26 -2.72 15.31 -7.51
N TYR A 27 -1.89 16.15 -8.10
CA TYR A 27 -1.66 16.15 -9.55
C TYR A 27 -0.97 14.87 -10.01
N VAL A 28 0.08 14.44 -9.31
CA VAL A 28 0.77 13.18 -9.61
C VAL A 28 -0.17 11.98 -9.43
N TRP A 29 -0.98 11.99 -8.37
CA TRP A 29 -1.99 10.96 -8.14
C TRP A 29 -3.02 10.88 -9.28
N ASP A 30 -3.59 12.01 -9.68
CA ASP A 30 -4.57 12.05 -10.77
C ASP A 30 -3.96 11.57 -12.10
N HIS A 31 -2.69 11.91 -12.36
CA HIS A 31 -1.96 11.43 -13.52
C HIS A 31 -1.75 9.90 -13.49
N LEU A 32 -1.36 9.34 -12.33
CA LEU A 32 -1.24 7.89 -12.15
C LEU A 32 -2.58 7.18 -12.41
N VAL A 33 -3.67 7.70 -11.85
CA VAL A 33 -5.01 7.12 -12.01
C VAL A 33 -5.41 7.09 -13.50
N ARG A 34 -5.19 8.19 -14.23
CA ARG A 34 -5.47 8.26 -15.66
C ARG A 34 -4.62 7.27 -16.44
N ALA A 35 -3.31 7.27 -16.22
CA ALA A 35 -2.39 6.37 -16.91
C ALA A 35 -2.74 4.89 -16.69
N VAL A 36 -3.21 4.51 -15.51
CA VAL A 36 -3.66 3.14 -15.22
C VAL A 36 -4.98 2.80 -15.93
N ARG A 37 -5.93 3.74 -15.96
CA ARG A 37 -7.25 3.54 -16.59
C ARG A 37 -7.19 3.53 -18.11
N ASP A 38 -6.29 4.32 -18.69
CA ASP A 38 -6.13 4.45 -20.14
C ASP A 38 -5.23 3.36 -20.74
N ARG A 39 -4.81 2.38 -19.92
CA ARG A 39 -4.07 1.21 -20.42
C ARG A 39 -4.90 0.49 -21.50
N PRO A 40 -4.31 0.20 -22.67
CA PRO A 40 -5.02 -0.48 -23.75
C PRO A 40 -5.30 -1.96 -23.46
N ASP A 41 -4.63 -2.52 -22.46
CA ASP A 41 -4.72 -3.92 -22.06
C ASP A 41 -5.72 -4.11 -20.91
N SER A 42 -6.68 -5.01 -21.11
CA SER A 42 -7.69 -5.41 -20.12
C SER A 42 -7.24 -6.52 -19.17
N SER A 43 -6.00 -7.01 -19.31
CA SER A 43 -5.40 -7.93 -18.36
C SER A 43 -5.33 -7.31 -16.95
N PRO A 44 -5.36 -8.15 -15.89
CA PRO A 44 -5.20 -7.66 -14.52
C PRO A 44 -3.93 -6.81 -14.39
N LEU A 45 -4.03 -5.67 -13.70
CA LEU A 45 -2.88 -4.79 -13.47
C LEU A 45 -1.82 -5.54 -12.67
N ARG A 46 -0.57 -5.56 -13.16
CA ARG A 46 0.56 -6.11 -12.40
C ARG A 46 1.39 -4.96 -11.83
N VAL A 47 1.49 -4.87 -10.52
CA VAL A 47 2.19 -3.81 -9.80
C VAL A 47 3.38 -4.39 -9.06
N LEU A 48 4.55 -3.78 -9.24
CA LEU A 48 5.73 -4.01 -8.42
C LEU A 48 6.00 -2.73 -7.62
N GLU A 49 6.00 -2.84 -6.29
CA GLU A 49 6.43 -1.77 -5.41
C GLU A 49 7.80 -2.10 -4.81
N VAL A 50 8.77 -1.23 -5.04
CA VAL A 50 10.13 -1.34 -4.51
C VAL A 50 10.25 -0.43 -3.30
N GLY A 51 10.63 -0.99 -2.15
CA GLY A 51 10.60 -0.30 -0.87
C GLY A 51 9.17 -0.19 -0.33
N CYS A 52 8.44 -1.32 -0.28
CA CYS A 52 7.04 -1.34 0.14
C CYS A 52 6.85 -1.03 1.64
N GLY A 53 7.95 -1.01 2.42
CA GLY A 53 7.93 -0.76 3.84
C GLY A 53 6.92 -1.66 4.54
N ILE A 54 6.05 -1.05 5.35
CA ILE A 54 5.04 -1.75 6.14
C ILE A 54 3.69 -1.89 5.42
N GLY A 55 3.65 -1.72 4.08
CA GLY A 55 2.47 -2.02 3.26
C GLY A 55 1.38 -0.95 3.22
N VAL A 56 1.66 0.29 3.66
CA VAL A 56 0.66 1.38 3.67
C VAL A 56 0.21 1.77 2.26
N MET A 57 1.11 1.74 1.26
CA MET A 57 0.77 2.19 -0.09
C MET A 57 -0.28 1.29 -0.75
N VAL A 58 -0.17 -0.03 -0.62
CA VAL A 58 -1.16 -0.94 -1.21
C VAL A 58 -2.56 -0.76 -0.62
N GLU A 59 -2.69 -0.53 0.69
CA GLU A 59 -3.98 -0.18 1.30
C GLU A 59 -4.52 1.12 0.73
N ARG A 60 -3.67 2.14 0.59
CA ARG A 60 -4.07 3.41 -0.02
C ARG A 60 -4.56 3.25 -1.46
N LEU A 61 -3.89 2.42 -2.26
CA LEU A 61 -4.29 2.15 -3.64
C LEU A 61 -5.62 1.36 -3.70
N LEU A 62 -5.87 0.46 -2.74
CA LEU A 62 -7.13 -0.29 -2.59
C LEU A 62 -8.27 0.63 -2.12
N ASP A 63 -8.06 1.42 -1.07
CA ASP A 63 -9.05 2.32 -0.48
C ASP A 63 -9.50 3.41 -1.46
N ARG A 64 -8.57 3.93 -2.25
CA ARG A 64 -8.87 4.91 -3.31
C ARG A 64 -9.38 4.27 -4.61
N GLY A 65 -9.59 2.94 -4.62
CA GLY A 65 -10.20 2.21 -5.71
C GLY A 65 -9.36 2.13 -6.99
N LEU A 66 -8.04 2.31 -6.89
CA LEU A 66 -7.15 2.18 -8.04
C LEU A 66 -6.85 0.70 -8.35
N LEU A 67 -6.69 -0.12 -7.31
CA LEU A 67 -6.53 -1.57 -7.45
C LEU A 67 -7.90 -2.26 -7.34
N THR A 68 -8.48 -2.62 -8.49
CA THR A 68 -9.75 -3.36 -8.57
C THR A 68 -9.52 -4.81 -9.02
N ARG A 69 -8.73 -5.00 -10.09
CA ARG A 69 -8.30 -6.32 -10.57
C ARG A 69 -6.80 -6.30 -10.84
N ALA A 70 -6.02 -6.67 -9.82
CA ALA A 70 -4.57 -6.53 -9.86
C ALA A 70 -3.84 -7.69 -9.16
N ALA A 71 -2.62 -7.96 -9.62
CA ALA A 71 -1.60 -8.69 -8.87
C ALA A 71 -0.55 -7.69 -8.38
N TYR A 72 -0.35 -7.61 -7.07
CA TYR A 72 0.55 -6.66 -6.45
C TYR A 72 1.70 -7.42 -5.76
N THR A 73 2.93 -7.04 -6.07
CA THR A 73 4.15 -7.57 -5.45
C THR A 73 4.88 -6.41 -4.78
N GLY A 74 4.99 -6.44 -3.46
CA GLY A 74 5.83 -5.51 -2.70
C GLY A 74 7.15 -6.19 -2.32
N ILE A 75 8.26 -5.48 -2.52
CA ILE A 75 9.59 -5.91 -2.06
C ILE A 75 10.20 -4.82 -1.18
N ASP A 76 10.97 -5.25 -0.20
CA ASP A 76 11.77 -4.37 0.66
C ASP A 76 13.10 -5.08 1.01
N VAL A 77 14.13 -4.32 1.37
CA VAL A 77 15.39 -4.89 1.84
C VAL A 77 15.28 -5.37 3.30
N GLU A 78 14.40 -4.75 4.08
CA GLU A 78 14.20 -5.06 5.49
C GLU A 78 13.13 -6.14 5.68
N ALA A 79 13.56 -7.34 6.05
CA ALA A 79 12.65 -8.49 6.25
C ALA A 79 11.60 -8.25 7.35
N GLU A 80 11.89 -7.39 8.32
CA GLU A 80 10.96 -6.99 9.38
C GLU A 80 9.82 -6.12 8.83
N PHE A 81 10.09 -5.29 7.82
CA PHE A 81 9.05 -4.49 7.17
C PHE A 81 8.13 -5.37 6.34
N ILE A 82 8.68 -6.35 5.62
CA ILE A 82 7.89 -7.35 4.88
C ILE A 82 6.96 -8.14 5.82
N ARG A 83 7.46 -8.57 6.99
CA ARG A 83 6.64 -9.27 8.01
C ARG A 83 5.51 -8.38 8.51
N ALA A 84 5.82 -7.13 8.88
CA ALA A 84 4.82 -6.17 9.32
C ALA A 84 3.77 -5.87 8.22
N ALA A 85 4.20 -5.71 6.97
CA ALA A 85 3.32 -5.52 5.83
C ALA A 85 2.38 -6.72 5.64
N ALA A 86 2.91 -7.94 5.71
CA ALA A 86 2.10 -9.15 5.55
C ALA A 86 1.05 -9.30 6.65
N GLU A 87 1.41 -9.04 7.91
CA GLU A 87 0.47 -9.05 9.04
C GLU A 87 -0.59 -7.97 8.89
N ARG A 88 -0.18 -6.74 8.56
CA ARG A 88 -1.07 -5.61 8.33
C ARG A 88 -2.08 -5.92 7.23
N LEU A 89 -1.64 -6.44 6.09
CA LEU A 89 -2.51 -6.73 4.94
C LEU A 89 -3.50 -7.85 5.21
N ARG A 90 -3.13 -8.87 6.01
CA ARG A 90 -4.11 -9.88 6.48
C ARG A 90 -5.20 -9.24 7.32
N GLY A 91 -4.84 -8.34 8.23
CA GLY A 91 -5.79 -7.58 9.05
C GLY A 91 -6.71 -6.70 8.20
N TYR A 92 -6.13 -5.94 7.26
CA TYR A 92 -6.87 -5.10 6.32
C TYR A 92 -7.85 -5.93 5.47
N ALA A 93 -7.41 -7.05 4.91
CA ALA A 93 -8.25 -7.93 4.09
C ALA A 93 -9.41 -8.53 4.90
N ALA A 94 -9.15 -8.98 6.13
CA ALA A 94 -10.19 -9.51 7.01
C ALA A 94 -11.25 -8.45 7.35
N ALA A 95 -10.82 -7.22 7.70
CA ALA A 95 -11.73 -6.12 7.99
C ALA A 95 -12.58 -5.73 6.78
N ARG A 96 -11.97 -5.69 5.59
CA ARG A 96 -12.68 -5.36 4.34
C ARG A 96 -13.67 -6.45 3.94
N HIS A 97 -13.31 -7.73 4.09
CA HIS A 97 -14.23 -8.85 3.84
C HIS A 97 -15.45 -8.79 4.77
N ALA A 98 -15.24 -8.53 6.07
CA ALA A 98 -16.34 -8.39 7.02
C ALA A 98 -17.31 -7.26 6.64
N SER A 99 -16.78 -6.12 6.17
CA SER A 99 -17.58 -4.98 5.69
C SER A 99 -18.44 -5.34 4.48
N LEU A 100 -17.91 -6.12 3.53
CA LEU A 100 -18.64 -6.55 2.34
C LEU A 100 -19.70 -7.63 2.61
N ALA A 101 -19.55 -8.43 3.67
CA ALA A 101 -20.49 -9.49 4.02
C ALA A 101 -21.67 -9.01 4.88
N GLY A 102 -21.60 -7.80 5.44
CA GLY A 102 -22.60 -7.23 6.33
C GLY A 102 -23.59 -6.25 5.69
N GLY A 103 -23.55 -6.08 4.36
CA GLY A 103 -24.48 -5.24 3.59
C GLY A 103 -25.26 -6.05 2.57
#